data_AF-A0A1J5R573-F1
#
_entry.id   AF-A0A1J5R573-F1
#
_cell.length_a   1.000
_cell.length_b   1.000
_cell.length_c   1.000
_cell.angle_alpha   90.00
_cell.angle_beta   90.00
_cell.angle_gamma   90.00
#
_symmetry.space_group_name_H-M   'P 1'
#
loop_
_entity.id
_entity.type
_entity.pdbx_description
1 polymer ?
#
loop_
_entity_poly.entity_id
_entity_poly.type
_entity_poly.pdbx_seq_one_letter_code
_entity_poly.pdbx_strand_id
1 'polypeptide(L)'
;MTVTFRDPLAPMVRAVLPVDLPHTVGRLLQNGGRMQMAYGRFLENGAVELRYVASRGAGEPFEIWICHPDGSAPSISGVSPLMGWYEREITDLCGTRFIDQPDPSPLLLHDGVQASCPLLERDVALRLTRPGDGGAPEVSNPDIQRLPFGPVRADVVESAELIFFYVGERILHFHPQLFFKHRGMEKRFEGCPLPKAMVLAERISGVGSFSHALAFCQAVEHAAGCLPPPRALMLRALLAELERIYNHLHYLGHLAHTTTLKVGEAQGKLLEEQAKQINGRLTGSRFLRGLLQPGGLRRDIRLDSWLVKALTALRHEAGQYMAMLERTSSHLDRLMTTGFLDRRTAFDQGATGPVERASGLDRDLRRDHPYAAYSHLSVAVPVQSKGDAHARAQIRMAELEASFALIDQILEFLPDGTVCLSCQPLPEAEGLGWVEGPRGTLFYTVHFGADGRLSRVKIKSPSFSNWRVFPFSVHDSNMMDYAINEASFGLTVAGCDR
;
A
#
# COMPACT_ATOMS: atom_id res chain seq x y z
N MET A 1 -24.27 5.72 -26.50
CA MET A 1 -24.50 6.43 -25.23
C MET A 1 -23.22 7.16 -24.86
N THR A 2 -23.25 8.49 -24.73
CA THR A 2 -22.08 9.28 -24.32
C THR A 2 -21.88 9.08 -22.82
N VAL A 3 -20.91 8.26 -22.42
CA VAL A 3 -20.62 8.03 -20.99
C VAL A 3 -19.94 9.29 -20.45
N THR A 4 -20.64 10.03 -19.58
CA THR A 4 -20.08 11.19 -18.88
C THR A 4 -19.37 10.73 -17.62
N PHE A 5 -18.04 10.83 -17.61
CA PHE A 5 -17.22 10.67 -16.42
C PHE A 5 -17.28 11.98 -15.62
N ARG A 6 -17.68 11.93 -14.36
CA ARG A 6 -17.53 13.04 -13.39
C ARG A 6 -16.65 12.52 -12.25
N ASP A 7 -15.82 13.39 -11.70
CA ASP A 7 -15.15 13.12 -10.42
C ASP A 7 -16.16 13.40 -9.29
N PRO A 8 -16.78 12.39 -8.67
CA PRO A 8 -17.89 12.60 -7.74
C PRO A 8 -17.39 12.86 -6.31
N LEU A 9 -16.09 12.70 -6.01
CA LEU A 9 -15.57 12.53 -4.65
C LEU A 9 -14.34 13.41 -4.38
N ALA A 10 -14.39 14.68 -4.79
CA ALA A 10 -13.36 15.66 -4.42
C ALA A 10 -13.21 15.72 -2.88
N PRO A 11 -12.00 15.52 -2.33
CA PRO A 11 -11.75 15.56 -0.90
C PRO A 11 -12.20 16.87 -0.25
N MET A 12 -12.79 16.75 0.94
CA MET A 12 -13.21 17.89 1.74
C MET A 12 -12.10 18.29 2.72
N VAL A 13 -11.70 19.56 2.70
CA VAL A 13 -10.68 20.09 3.60
C VAL A 13 -11.34 20.81 4.78
N ARG A 14 -10.88 20.56 6.00
CA ARG A 14 -11.30 21.32 7.20
C ARG A 14 -10.16 21.52 8.19
N ALA A 15 -10.18 22.64 8.89
CA ALA A 15 -9.31 22.88 10.04
C ALA A 15 -9.85 22.16 11.29
N VAL A 16 -8.96 21.61 12.10
CA VAL A 16 -9.26 20.97 13.38
C VAL A 16 -8.23 21.45 14.40
N LEU A 17 -8.68 21.91 15.57
CA LEU A 17 -7.78 22.30 16.64
C LEU A 17 -7.08 21.05 17.21
N PRO A 18 -5.78 21.13 17.58
CA PRO A 18 -5.05 19.99 18.13
C PRO A 18 -5.78 19.31 19.28
N VAL A 19 -6.34 20.08 20.21
CA VAL A 19 -7.07 19.59 21.40
C VAL A 19 -8.33 18.80 21.05
N ASP A 20 -8.96 19.08 19.90
CA ASP A 20 -10.20 18.43 19.48
C ASP A 20 -9.95 17.16 18.65
N LEU A 21 -8.69 16.85 18.31
CA LEU A 21 -8.34 15.70 17.48
C LEU A 21 -8.83 14.37 18.07
N PRO A 22 -8.57 14.02 19.35
CA PRO A 22 -9.02 12.73 19.90
C PRO A 22 -10.54 12.58 19.87
N HIS A 23 -11.28 13.64 20.20
CA HIS A 23 -12.74 13.65 20.15
C HIS A 23 -13.27 13.51 18.71
N THR A 24 -12.64 14.20 17.76
CA THR A 24 -13.02 14.15 16.33
C THR A 24 -12.78 12.77 15.72
N VAL A 25 -11.66 12.13 16.06
CA VAL A 25 -11.38 10.73 15.66
C VAL A 25 -12.39 9.78 16.32
N GLY A 26 -12.70 9.96 17.60
CA GLY A 26 -13.70 9.15 18.30
C GLY A 26 -15.07 9.19 17.62
N ARG A 27 -15.55 10.38 17.24
CA ARG A 27 -16.80 10.54 16.48
C ARG A 27 -16.74 9.90 15.09
N LEU A 28 -15.61 10.02 14.38
CA LEU A 28 -15.43 9.37 13.08
C LEU A 28 -15.61 7.86 13.20
N LEU A 29 -14.94 7.23 14.16
CA LEU A 29 -15.00 5.78 14.37
C LEU A 29 -16.39 5.31 14.81
N GLN A 30 -17.06 6.05 15.71
CA GLN A 30 -18.43 5.75 16.13
C GLN A 30 -19.42 5.77 14.97
N ASN A 31 -19.18 6.62 13.98
CA ASN A 31 -19.99 6.71 12.76
C ASN A 31 -19.58 5.69 11.67
N GLY A 32 -18.70 4.74 11.98
CA GLY A 32 -18.23 3.72 11.02
C GLY A 32 -17.14 4.19 10.05
N GLY A 33 -16.64 5.42 10.22
CA GLY A 33 -15.50 5.94 9.47
C GLY A 33 -14.15 5.40 9.96
N ARG A 34 -13.07 5.79 9.30
CA ARG A 34 -11.70 5.36 9.63
C ARG A 34 -10.64 6.35 9.17
N MET A 35 -9.56 6.45 9.94
CA MET A 35 -8.34 7.14 9.52
C MET A 35 -7.60 6.34 8.43
N GLN A 36 -7.10 7.03 7.40
CA GLN A 36 -6.42 6.41 6.25
C GLN A 36 -4.91 6.64 6.26
N MET A 37 -4.48 7.83 6.63
CA MET A 37 -3.07 8.20 6.83
C MET A 37 -2.96 9.55 7.57
N ALA A 38 -1.77 9.84 8.09
CA ALA A 38 -1.41 11.16 8.58
C ALA A 38 0.02 11.52 8.16
N TYR A 39 0.35 12.81 8.11
CA TYR A 39 1.71 13.28 7.86
C TYR A 39 1.89 14.73 8.31
N GLY A 40 3.15 15.13 8.50
CA GLY A 40 3.55 16.50 8.73
C GLY A 40 4.20 17.12 7.50
N ARG A 41 4.15 18.45 7.40
CA ARG A 41 4.98 19.25 6.50
C ARG A 41 5.40 20.55 7.19
N PHE A 42 6.52 21.11 6.74
CA PHE A 42 6.94 22.45 7.15
C PHE A 42 6.27 23.49 6.25
N LEU A 43 5.76 24.56 6.87
CA LEU A 43 5.32 25.77 6.20
C LEU A 43 6.53 26.70 5.95
N GLU A 44 6.35 27.74 5.13
CA GLU A 44 7.44 28.67 4.78
C GLU A 44 8.03 29.39 6.01
N ASN A 45 7.22 29.61 7.04
CA ASN A 45 7.65 30.20 8.31
C ASN A 45 8.34 29.20 9.27
N GLY A 46 8.56 27.96 8.83
CA GLY A 46 9.16 26.88 9.63
C GLY A 46 8.18 26.18 10.58
N ALA A 47 6.94 26.64 10.70
CA ALA A 47 5.94 25.96 11.53
C ALA A 47 5.55 24.61 10.93
N VAL A 48 5.23 23.64 11.79
CA VAL A 48 4.74 22.34 11.35
C VAL A 48 3.23 22.39 11.17
N GLU A 49 2.78 21.81 10.07
CA GLU A 49 1.37 21.56 9.79
C GLU A 49 1.14 20.05 9.70
N LEU A 50 0.18 19.56 10.46
CA LEU A 50 -0.26 18.17 10.45
C LEU A 50 -1.47 18.02 9.53
N ARG A 51 -1.45 16.97 8.73
CA ARG A 51 -2.48 16.59 7.77
C ARG A 51 -2.95 15.18 8.08
N TYR A 52 -4.26 15.00 8.25
CA TYR A 52 -4.88 13.69 8.44
C TYR A 52 -5.87 13.43 7.31
N VAL A 53 -5.88 12.21 6.79
CA VAL A 53 -6.87 11.77 5.79
C VAL A 53 -7.79 10.75 6.44
N ALA A 54 -9.09 10.99 6.34
CA ALA A 54 -10.14 10.17 6.92
C ALA A 54 -11.18 9.78 5.86
N SER A 55 -11.79 8.61 6.03
CA SER A 55 -12.93 8.16 5.22
C SER A 55 -14.15 8.01 6.12
N ARG A 56 -15.30 8.51 5.66
CA ARG A 56 -16.58 8.37 6.37
C ARG A 56 -17.34 7.09 6.02
N GLY A 57 -16.95 6.41 4.96
CA GLY A 57 -17.64 5.24 4.42
C GLY A 57 -17.52 5.16 2.90
N ALA A 58 -18.20 4.18 2.31
CA ALA A 58 -18.27 4.04 0.86
C ALA A 58 -19.13 5.16 0.24
N GLY A 59 -18.70 5.70 -0.90
CA GLY A 59 -19.41 6.75 -1.64
C GLY A 59 -19.33 8.15 -1.03
N GLU A 60 -18.66 8.31 0.10
CA GLU A 60 -18.44 9.60 0.75
C GLU A 60 -17.06 10.15 0.39
N PRO A 61 -16.89 11.46 0.15
CA PRO A 61 -15.57 12.03 -0.08
C PRO A 61 -14.61 11.80 1.09
N PHE A 62 -13.32 11.67 0.79
CA PHE A 62 -12.30 11.70 1.85
C PHE A 62 -12.28 13.06 2.53
N GLU A 63 -12.08 13.08 3.85
CA GLU A 63 -11.84 14.31 4.60
C GLU A 63 -10.34 14.49 4.84
N ILE A 64 -9.84 15.71 4.60
CA ILE A 64 -8.49 16.15 4.93
C ILE A 64 -8.59 17.11 6.10
N TRP A 65 -8.01 16.74 7.24
CA TRP A 65 -7.99 17.57 8.43
C TRP A 65 -6.65 18.26 8.56
N ILE A 66 -6.70 19.57 8.75
CA ILE A 66 -5.56 20.45 8.92
C ILE A 66 -5.43 20.82 10.39
N CYS A 67 -4.26 20.58 10.96
CA CYS A 67 -3.98 20.90 12.36
C CYS A 67 -2.61 21.60 12.47
N HIS A 68 -2.58 22.72 13.19
CA HIS A 68 -1.36 23.48 13.45
C HIS A 68 -1.01 23.35 14.94
N PRO A 69 -0.11 22.42 15.32
CA PRO A 69 0.33 22.30 16.70
C PRO A 69 1.32 23.40 17.09
N ASP A 70 1.26 23.83 18.35
CA ASP A 70 2.29 24.69 18.96
C ASP A 70 3.32 23.80 19.68
N GLY A 71 4.28 23.28 18.91
CA GLY A 71 5.35 22.39 19.38
C GLY A 71 4.94 20.95 19.74
N SER A 72 3.69 20.74 20.15
CA SER A 72 3.15 19.40 20.48
C SER A 72 1.67 19.24 20.12
N ALA A 73 1.23 18.00 19.95
CA ALA A 73 -0.15 17.62 19.69
C ALA A 73 -0.57 16.43 20.59
N PRO A 74 -1.86 16.27 20.94
CA PRO A 74 -2.30 15.05 21.62
C PRO A 74 -2.19 13.86 20.66
N SER A 75 -1.73 12.72 21.19
CA SER A 75 -1.77 11.45 20.44
C SER A 75 -3.22 11.03 20.24
N ILE A 76 -3.54 10.64 19.01
CA ILE A 76 -4.81 9.99 18.66
C ILE A 76 -4.66 8.48 18.55
N SER A 77 -3.44 7.94 18.72
CA SER A 77 -3.18 6.50 18.66
C SER A 77 -3.88 5.70 19.76
N GLY A 78 -4.18 6.31 20.91
CA GLY A 78 -5.00 5.69 21.95
C GLY A 78 -6.46 5.48 21.54
N VAL A 79 -6.95 6.25 20.56
CA VAL A 79 -8.32 6.13 20.01
C VAL A 79 -8.32 5.34 18.69
N SER A 80 -7.32 5.58 17.82
CA SER A 80 -7.14 4.91 16.53
C SER A 80 -5.72 4.32 16.46
N PRO A 81 -5.50 3.07 16.91
CA PRO A 81 -4.17 2.47 17.03
C PRO A 81 -3.31 2.58 15.78
N LEU A 82 -3.90 2.44 14.58
CA LEU A 82 -3.20 2.59 13.30
C LEU A 82 -2.42 3.91 13.14
N MET A 83 -2.80 4.98 13.86
CA MET A 83 -2.11 6.26 13.83
C MET A 83 -0.74 6.23 14.51
N GLY A 84 -0.45 5.24 15.36
CA GLY A 84 0.81 5.21 16.12
C GLY A 84 2.06 5.20 15.24
N TRP A 85 2.06 4.49 14.10
CA TRP A 85 3.20 4.56 13.16
C TRP A 85 3.29 5.91 12.45
N TYR A 86 2.16 6.55 12.15
CA TYR A 86 2.19 7.87 11.52
C TYR A 86 2.67 8.94 12.49
N GLU A 87 2.26 8.89 13.76
CA GLU A 87 2.74 9.81 14.79
C GLU A 87 4.25 9.68 15.00
N ARG A 88 4.76 8.44 15.11
CA ARG A 88 6.21 8.19 15.21
C ARG A 88 6.96 8.65 13.96
N GLU A 89 6.44 8.37 12.77
CA GLU A 89 7.01 8.87 11.52
C GLU A 89 7.04 10.40 11.48
N ILE A 90 5.96 11.07 11.90
CA ILE A 90 5.89 12.54 11.98
C ILE A 90 6.89 13.08 13.01
N THR A 91 7.08 12.40 14.14
CA THR A 91 8.10 12.77 15.12
C THR A 91 9.50 12.68 14.52
N ASP A 92 9.84 11.58 13.85
CA ASP A 92 11.16 11.43 13.21
C ASP A 92 11.38 12.44 12.06
N LEU A 93 10.34 12.69 11.27
CA LEU A 93 10.40 13.53 10.08
C LEU A 93 10.32 15.03 10.37
N CYS A 94 9.45 15.46 11.29
CA CYS A 94 9.10 16.86 11.54
C CYS A 94 9.46 17.34 12.95
N GLY A 95 9.86 16.45 13.86
CA GLY A 95 10.18 16.79 15.25
C GLY A 95 8.96 17.08 16.14
N THR A 96 7.73 16.85 15.64
CA THR A 96 6.52 17.09 16.45
C THR A 96 6.41 16.06 17.56
N ARG A 97 6.22 16.54 18.80
CA ARG A 97 5.98 15.68 19.95
C ARG A 97 4.49 15.36 20.10
N PHE A 98 4.16 14.07 20.20
CA PHE A 98 2.81 13.62 20.54
C PHE A 98 2.70 13.30 22.04
N ILE A 99 1.75 13.93 22.71
CA ILE A 99 1.47 13.72 24.14
C ILE A 99 0.68 12.41 24.28
N ASP A 100 1.05 11.57 25.26
CA ASP A 100 0.42 10.26 25.52
C ASP A 100 0.53 9.24 24.38
N GLN A 101 1.60 9.31 23.56
CA GLN A 101 1.94 8.27 22.58
C GLN A 101 2.33 6.96 23.33
N PRO A 102 1.63 5.82 23.13
CA PRO A 102 1.96 4.54 23.78
C PRO A 102 3.37 3.98 23.52
N ASP A 103 3.95 4.27 22.37
CA ASP A 103 5.28 3.86 21.93
C ASP A 103 6.00 5.07 21.29
N PRO A 104 6.71 5.89 22.09
CA PRO A 104 7.41 7.08 21.60
C PRO A 104 8.76 6.77 20.96
N SER A 105 9.12 5.50 20.75
CA SER A 105 10.40 5.16 20.13
C SER A 105 10.44 5.63 18.67
N PRO A 106 11.63 5.99 18.15
CA PRO A 106 11.79 6.26 16.73
C PRO A 106 11.26 5.10 15.87
N LEU A 107 10.70 5.41 14.72
CA LEU A 107 10.23 4.43 13.73
C LEU A 107 11.28 4.20 12.64
N LEU A 108 11.84 5.29 12.10
CA LEU A 108 12.77 5.29 10.97
C LEU A 108 14.23 5.15 11.41
N LEU A 109 14.56 5.66 12.59
CA LEU A 109 15.92 5.63 13.13
C LEU A 109 16.12 4.36 13.96
N HIS A 110 17.16 3.60 13.58
CA HIS A 110 17.57 2.40 14.30
C HIS A 110 18.25 2.76 15.61
N ASP A 111 18.27 1.81 16.55
CA ASP A 111 19.02 1.99 17.80
C ASP A 111 20.51 2.27 17.51
N GLY A 112 21.08 3.16 18.29
CA GLY A 112 22.42 3.69 18.06
C GLY A 112 22.52 4.73 16.93
N VAL A 113 21.42 5.09 16.23
CA VAL A 113 21.43 6.15 15.22
C VAL A 113 20.71 7.40 15.75
N GLN A 114 21.42 8.53 15.74
CA GLN A 114 20.86 9.84 16.11
C GLN A 114 20.95 10.81 14.94
N ALA A 115 19.89 11.58 14.71
CA ALA A 115 19.88 12.68 13.74
C ALA A 115 20.12 14.03 14.43
N SER A 116 20.82 14.94 13.75
CA SER A 116 21.08 16.31 14.26
C SER A 116 19.84 17.19 14.33
N CYS A 117 18.84 16.92 13.49
CA CYS A 117 17.58 17.64 13.34
C CYS A 117 16.54 16.70 12.71
N PRO A 118 15.24 17.09 12.66
CA PRO A 118 14.19 16.32 11.98
C PRO A 118 14.57 15.93 10.55
N LEU A 119 14.20 14.71 10.14
CA LEU A 119 14.68 14.10 8.89
C LEU A 119 14.19 14.79 7.61
N LEU A 120 13.17 15.65 7.69
CA LEU A 120 12.71 16.45 6.55
C LEU A 120 13.44 17.79 6.39
N GLU A 121 14.27 18.19 7.35
CA GLU A 121 15.12 19.36 7.17
C GLU A 121 16.21 19.12 6.12
N ARG A 122 16.94 20.17 5.76
CA ARG A 122 18.11 20.08 4.88
C ARG A 122 19.35 19.76 5.73
N ASP A 123 20.34 19.13 5.11
CA ASP A 123 21.67 18.89 5.68
C ASP A 123 21.67 18.11 7.01
N VAL A 124 20.79 17.11 7.11
CA VAL A 124 20.71 16.19 8.26
C VAL A 124 22.01 15.40 8.43
N ALA A 125 22.67 15.55 9.57
CA ALA A 125 23.81 14.74 9.95
C ALA A 125 23.36 13.55 10.82
N LEU A 126 23.76 12.33 10.42
CA LEU A 126 23.54 11.12 11.21
C LEU A 126 24.79 10.80 12.02
N ARG A 127 24.62 10.61 13.33
CA ARG A 127 25.66 10.19 14.25
C ARG A 127 25.39 8.76 14.71
N LEU A 128 26.40 7.91 14.51
CA LEU A 128 26.42 6.58 15.10
C LEU A 128 26.88 6.70 16.56
N THR A 129 26.08 6.15 17.44
CA THR A 129 26.32 6.01 18.87
C THR A 129 26.40 4.53 19.20
N ARG A 130 26.87 4.18 20.40
CA ARG A 130 26.73 2.79 20.85
C ARG A 130 25.23 2.50 20.91
N PRO A 131 24.74 1.42 20.25
CA PRO A 131 23.39 0.97 20.49
C PRO A 131 23.16 0.86 21.99
N GLY A 132 22.01 1.33 22.48
CA GLY A 132 21.63 1.04 23.85
C GLY A 132 21.31 -0.45 24.02
N ASP A 133 20.75 -0.83 25.15
CA ASP A 133 19.99 -2.09 25.26
C ASP A 133 18.63 -1.98 24.52
N GLY A 134 18.54 -1.13 23.49
CA GLY A 134 17.32 -0.46 23.05
C GLY A 134 16.36 -1.34 22.26
N GLY A 135 15.12 -1.41 22.76
CA GLY A 135 13.91 -1.41 21.93
C GLY A 135 13.16 -2.74 21.81
N ALA A 136 13.77 -3.87 22.15
CA ALA A 136 13.01 -5.11 22.28
C ALA A 136 12.34 -5.12 23.67
N PRO A 137 11.05 -5.50 23.81
CA PRO A 137 10.47 -5.65 25.14
C PRO A 137 11.35 -6.59 25.96
N GLU A 138 11.54 -6.27 27.24
CA GLU A 138 12.33 -7.07 28.18
C GLU A 138 11.57 -8.38 28.49
N VAL A 139 11.41 -9.23 27.49
CA VAL A 139 10.91 -10.59 27.63
C VAL A 139 12.08 -11.42 28.15
N SER A 140 12.37 -11.26 29.43
CA SER A 140 13.52 -11.87 30.09
C SER A 140 13.07 -13.05 30.96
N ASN A 141 13.37 -14.25 30.47
CA ASN A 141 13.26 -15.50 31.23
C ASN A 141 14.36 -16.43 30.71
N PRO A 142 15.06 -17.20 31.58
CA PRO A 142 16.10 -18.15 31.17
C PRO A 142 15.71 -19.12 30.03
N ASP A 143 14.43 -19.46 29.93
CA ASP A 143 13.93 -20.40 28.92
C ASP A 143 13.64 -19.74 27.55
N ILE A 144 13.63 -18.40 27.49
CA ILE A 144 13.30 -17.63 26.29
C ILE A 144 14.54 -17.39 25.46
N GLN A 145 14.49 -17.85 24.21
CA GLN A 145 15.57 -17.66 23.24
C GLN A 145 15.28 -16.44 22.36
N ARG A 146 16.32 -15.65 22.10
CA ARG A 146 16.29 -14.53 21.15
C ARG A 146 16.99 -14.95 19.86
N LEU A 147 16.28 -14.92 18.74
CA LEU A 147 16.81 -15.17 17.41
C LEU A 147 16.67 -13.91 16.54
N PRO A 148 17.76 -13.17 16.28
CA PRO A 148 17.77 -12.14 15.24
C PRO A 148 17.91 -12.79 13.86
N PHE A 149 16.99 -12.49 12.94
CA PHE A 149 17.04 -12.95 11.55
C PHE A 149 17.07 -11.75 10.59
N GLY A 150 18.26 -11.43 10.07
CA GLY A 150 18.53 -10.27 9.22
C GLY A 150 19.75 -9.48 9.73
N PRO A 151 19.98 -8.25 9.24
CA PRO A 151 19.25 -7.55 8.17
C PRO A 151 19.51 -8.14 6.77
N VAL A 152 20.54 -8.99 6.64
CA VAL A 152 20.77 -9.83 5.45
C VAL A 152 20.21 -11.21 5.72
N ARG A 153 19.14 -11.57 5.01
CA ARG A 153 18.44 -12.85 5.16
C ARG A 153 18.81 -13.79 4.01
N ALA A 154 18.54 -15.08 4.20
CA ALA A 154 18.66 -16.06 3.12
C ALA A 154 17.66 -15.74 1.99
N ASP A 155 18.03 -16.10 0.75
CA ASP A 155 17.29 -15.80 -0.49
C ASP A 155 17.41 -14.34 -0.99
N VAL A 156 16.89 -14.07 -2.18
CA VAL A 156 16.88 -12.74 -2.83
C VAL A 156 15.72 -11.92 -2.27
N VAL A 157 15.84 -11.53 -1.00
CA VAL A 157 14.85 -10.73 -0.28
C VAL A 157 15.39 -9.36 0.11
N GLU A 158 14.49 -8.45 0.44
CA GLU A 158 14.84 -7.11 0.88
C GLU A 158 15.30 -7.09 2.34
N SER A 159 16.18 -6.14 2.66
CA SER A 159 16.81 -6.00 3.98
C SER A 159 15.80 -5.59 5.05
N ALA A 160 15.61 -6.48 6.02
CA ALA A 160 14.84 -6.27 7.23
C ALA A 160 15.42 -7.20 8.30
N GLU A 161 15.41 -6.77 9.55
CA GLU A 161 15.79 -7.61 10.69
C GLU A 161 14.55 -7.99 11.48
N LEU A 162 14.39 -9.27 11.73
CA LEU A 162 13.22 -9.85 12.37
C LEU A 162 13.68 -10.52 13.65
N ILE A 163 13.31 -9.94 14.80
CA ILE A 163 13.73 -10.43 16.10
C ILE A 163 12.62 -11.29 16.68
N PHE A 164 12.92 -12.57 16.88
CA PHE A 164 12.02 -13.54 17.47
C PHE A 164 12.40 -13.80 18.93
N PHE A 165 11.41 -13.80 19.81
CA PHE A 165 11.49 -14.33 21.17
C PHE A 165 10.62 -15.56 21.23
N TYR A 166 11.20 -16.72 21.54
CA TYR A 166 10.51 -18.00 21.41
C TYR A 166 10.94 -19.01 22.47
N VAL A 167 10.06 -19.99 22.72
CA VAL A 167 10.30 -21.14 23.60
C VAL A 167 9.93 -22.41 22.83
N GLY A 168 10.91 -23.31 22.64
CA GLY A 168 10.74 -24.47 21.76
C GLY A 168 10.50 -24.01 20.31
N GLU A 169 9.28 -24.20 19.80
CA GLU A 169 8.86 -23.73 18.46
C GLU A 169 7.85 -22.57 18.53
N ARG A 170 7.39 -22.20 19.73
CA ARG A 170 6.33 -21.19 19.92
C ARG A 170 6.93 -19.79 19.98
N ILE A 171 6.53 -18.92 19.07
CA ILE A 171 6.93 -17.51 19.05
C ILE A 171 6.10 -16.76 20.11
N LEU A 172 6.77 -16.28 21.16
CA LEU A 172 6.16 -15.46 22.21
C LEU A 172 6.11 -13.98 21.85
N HIS A 173 7.11 -13.47 21.15
CA HIS A 173 7.12 -12.09 20.69
C HIS A 173 7.89 -11.95 19.38
N PHE A 174 7.41 -11.06 18.52
CA PHE A 174 8.00 -10.78 17.22
C PHE A 174 8.14 -9.27 17.07
N HIS A 175 9.37 -8.83 16.83
CA HIS A 175 9.71 -7.43 16.67
C HIS A 175 10.38 -7.21 15.30
N PRO A 176 9.65 -6.71 14.29
CA PRO A 176 10.22 -6.42 12.99
C PRO A 176 10.94 -5.05 13.02
N GLN A 177 12.24 -5.06 12.78
CA GLN A 177 13.04 -3.88 12.50
C GLN A 177 13.12 -3.68 10.98
N LEU A 178 12.38 -2.69 10.50
CA LEU A 178 12.25 -2.32 9.09
C LEU A 178 13.14 -1.11 8.78
N PHE A 179 12.94 -0.40 7.67
CA PHE A 179 13.63 0.87 7.36
C PHE A 179 15.15 0.79 7.12
N PHE A 180 15.77 -0.40 7.12
CA PHE A 180 17.16 -0.58 6.67
C PHE A 180 17.36 -0.17 5.20
N LYS A 181 16.29 -0.23 4.38
CA LYS A 181 16.31 0.16 2.98
C LYS A 181 15.56 1.48 2.74
N HIS A 182 15.53 2.37 3.73
CA HIS A 182 14.89 3.66 3.57
C HIS A 182 15.62 4.54 2.54
N ARG A 183 14.95 4.86 1.42
CA ARG A 183 15.56 5.57 0.28
C ARG A 183 15.24 7.06 0.25
N GLY A 184 14.44 7.55 1.20
CA GLY A 184 13.96 8.93 1.24
C GLY A 184 13.17 9.28 -0.02
N MET A 185 12.31 8.37 -0.51
CA MET A 185 11.60 8.57 -1.76
C MET A 185 10.72 9.83 -1.70
N GLU A 186 10.04 10.08 -0.57
CA GLU A 186 9.24 11.30 -0.36
C GLU A 186 10.07 12.58 -0.56
N LYS A 187 11.26 12.65 0.07
CA LYS A 187 12.20 13.77 -0.06
C LYS A 187 12.71 13.93 -1.51
N ARG A 188 12.91 12.82 -2.23
CA ARG A 188 13.36 12.82 -3.63
C ARG A 188 12.37 13.43 -4.60
N PHE A 189 11.09 13.53 -4.26
CA PHE A 189 10.11 14.25 -5.09
C PHE A 189 10.26 15.76 -5.00
N GLU A 190 10.82 16.29 -3.90
CA GLU A 190 10.92 17.74 -3.68
C GLU A 190 11.78 18.40 -4.77
N GLY A 191 11.27 19.49 -5.35
CA GLY A 191 11.89 20.23 -6.45
C GLY A 191 11.93 19.49 -7.80
N CYS A 192 11.51 18.22 -7.88
CA CYS A 192 11.55 17.46 -9.11
C CYS A 192 10.48 17.91 -10.11
N PRO A 193 10.82 18.04 -11.41
CA PRO A 193 9.82 18.26 -12.45
C PRO A 193 8.95 17.00 -12.62
N LEU A 194 7.69 17.18 -13.01
CA LEU A 194 6.70 16.09 -13.12
C LEU A 194 7.18 14.88 -13.95
N PRO A 195 7.85 15.03 -15.11
CA PRO A 195 8.35 13.87 -15.85
C PRO A 195 9.35 13.00 -15.06
N LYS A 196 10.18 13.62 -14.22
CA LYS A 196 11.12 12.90 -13.33
C LYS A 196 10.37 12.29 -12.14
N ALA A 197 9.41 13.02 -11.57
CA ALA A 197 8.55 12.52 -10.50
C ALA A 197 7.79 11.25 -10.93
N MET A 198 7.27 11.20 -12.17
CA MET A 198 6.64 10.00 -12.73
C MET A 198 7.57 8.78 -12.71
N VAL A 199 8.84 8.95 -13.10
CA VAL A 199 9.84 7.88 -13.09
C VAL A 199 10.10 7.37 -11.66
N LEU A 200 10.08 8.28 -10.67
CA LEU A 200 10.21 7.92 -9.25
C LEU A 200 8.98 7.17 -8.74
N ALA A 201 7.77 7.62 -9.07
CA ALA A 201 6.51 7.00 -8.65
C ALA A 201 6.42 5.53 -9.11
N GLU A 202 6.85 5.21 -10.32
CA GLU A 202 6.91 3.84 -10.83
C GLU A 202 7.92 2.92 -10.10
N ARG A 203 8.83 3.49 -9.30
CA ARG A 203 9.98 2.80 -8.71
C ARG A 203 9.98 2.78 -7.18
N ILE A 204 8.84 3.13 -6.56
CA ILE A 204 8.67 3.00 -5.10
C ILE A 204 8.69 1.53 -4.70
N SER A 205 7.90 0.70 -5.39
CA SER A 205 7.88 -0.75 -5.21
C SER A 205 7.91 -1.44 -6.56
N GLY A 206 8.77 -2.46 -6.70
CA GLY A 206 8.95 -3.18 -7.97
C GLY A 206 7.73 -3.97 -8.42
N VAL A 207 6.81 -4.26 -7.49
CA VAL A 207 5.59 -5.06 -7.72
C VAL A 207 4.32 -4.22 -7.79
N GLY A 208 4.40 -2.90 -7.56
CA GLY A 208 3.27 -1.97 -7.63
C GLY A 208 3.57 -0.77 -8.52
N SER A 209 4.39 -0.95 -9.56
CA SER A 209 4.88 0.13 -10.42
C SER A 209 3.73 0.94 -11.02
N PHE A 210 2.69 0.29 -11.53
CA PHE A 210 1.57 0.96 -12.16
C PHE A 210 0.66 1.63 -11.12
N SER A 211 0.30 0.92 -10.05
CA SER A 211 -0.59 1.44 -9.00
C SER A 211 -0.02 2.68 -8.31
N HIS A 212 1.28 2.70 -8.01
CA HIS A 212 1.95 3.88 -7.44
C HIS A 212 1.94 5.07 -8.42
N ALA A 213 2.25 4.82 -9.70
CA ALA A 213 2.23 5.86 -10.73
C ALA A 213 0.83 6.41 -10.97
N LEU A 214 -0.21 5.56 -10.95
CA LEU A 214 -1.60 5.96 -11.11
C LEU A 214 -2.08 6.80 -9.92
N ALA A 215 -1.79 6.39 -8.68
CA ALA A 215 -2.13 7.18 -7.49
C ALA A 215 -1.45 8.56 -7.52
N PHE A 216 -0.18 8.62 -7.93
CA PHE A 216 0.53 9.89 -8.11
C PHE A 216 -0.09 10.76 -9.22
N CYS A 217 -0.42 10.19 -10.40
CA CYS A 217 -1.09 10.93 -11.47
C CYS A 217 -2.41 11.54 -10.99
N GLN A 218 -3.23 10.75 -10.28
CA GLN A 218 -4.51 11.22 -9.76
C GLN A 218 -4.34 12.35 -8.73
N ALA A 219 -3.32 12.27 -7.87
CA ALA A 219 -3.01 13.34 -6.94
C ALA A 219 -2.63 14.65 -7.65
N VAL A 220 -1.82 14.56 -8.71
CA VAL A 220 -1.44 15.73 -9.53
C VAL A 220 -2.62 16.26 -10.35
N GLU A 221 -3.46 15.38 -10.88
CA GLU A 221 -4.68 15.73 -11.62
C GLU A 221 -5.68 16.45 -10.72
N HIS A 222 -5.86 15.98 -9.48
CA HIS A 222 -6.69 16.64 -8.48
C HIS A 222 -6.14 18.04 -8.14
N ALA A 223 -4.83 18.17 -7.93
CA ALA A 223 -4.19 19.47 -7.69
C ALA A 223 -4.35 20.44 -8.89
N ALA A 224 -4.44 19.91 -10.12
CA ALA A 224 -4.64 20.70 -11.33
C ALA A 224 -6.11 20.95 -11.67
N GLY A 225 -7.07 20.34 -10.97
CA GLY A 225 -8.48 20.34 -11.39
C GLY A 225 -8.71 19.71 -12.77
N CYS A 226 -7.85 18.77 -13.17
CA CYS A 226 -7.83 18.18 -14.50
C CYS A 226 -8.52 16.81 -14.50
N LEU A 227 -9.49 16.62 -15.39
CA LEU A 227 -10.12 15.32 -15.62
C LEU A 227 -9.53 14.65 -16.87
N PRO A 228 -8.89 13.46 -16.76
CA PRO A 228 -8.38 12.75 -17.92
C PRO A 228 -9.48 12.31 -18.90
N PRO A 229 -9.17 12.12 -20.18
CA PRO A 229 -10.14 11.65 -21.17
C PRO A 229 -10.78 10.30 -20.82
N PRO A 230 -12.05 10.04 -21.17
CA PRO A 230 -12.75 8.78 -20.94
C PRO A 230 -11.98 7.52 -21.35
N ARG A 231 -11.36 7.55 -22.54
CA ARG A 231 -10.51 6.46 -23.03
C ARG A 231 -9.31 6.23 -22.13
N ALA A 232 -8.67 7.30 -21.65
CA ALA A 232 -7.54 7.20 -20.73
C ALA A 232 -7.95 6.57 -19.39
N LEU A 233 -9.11 6.96 -18.84
CA LEU A 233 -9.64 6.40 -17.60
C LEU A 233 -9.91 4.89 -17.73
N MET A 234 -10.50 4.47 -18.85
CA MET A 234 -10.77 3.06 -19.12
C MET A 234 -9.48 2.24 -19.31
N LEU A 235 -8.51 2.77 -20.06
CA LEU A 235 -7.20 2.12 -20.23
C LEU A 235 -6.41 2.07 -18.92
N ARG A 236 -6.55 3.05 -18.02
CA ARG A 236 -5.96 3.01 -16.68
C ARG A 236 -6.51 1.87 -15.84
N ALA A 237 -7.82 1.63 -15.90
CA ALA A 237 -8.44 0.47 -15.24
C ALA A 237 -7.92 -0.85 -15.83
N LEU A 238 -7.83 -0.96 -17.16
CA LEU A 238 -7.27 -2.16 -17.83
C LEU A 238 -5.85 -2.46 -17.33
N LEU A 239 -4.98 -1.46 -17.32
CA LEU A 239 -3.58 -1.60 -16.90
C LEU A 239 -3.46 -1.91 -15.41
N ALA A 240 -4.33 -1.35 -14.56
CA ALA A 240 -4.38 -1.69 -13.14
C ALA A 240 -4.76 -3.17 -12.92
N GLU A 241 -5.74 -3.70 -13.67
CA GLU A 241 -6.12 -5.12 -13.58
C GLU A 241 -5.05 -6.05 -14.17
N LEU A 242 -4.34 -5.64 -15.23
CA LEU A 242 -3.17 -6.37 -15.72
C LEU A 242 -2.04 -6.41 -14.69
N GLU A 243 -1.83 -5.34 -13.92
CA GLU A 243 -0.90 -5.36 -12.78
C GLU A 243 -1.36 -6.32 -11.69
N ARG A 244 -2.65 -6.35 -11.42
CA ARG A 244 -3.25 -7.24 -10.42
C ARG A 244 -3.05 -8.72 -10.76
N ILE A 245 -3.28 -9.09 -12.02
CA ILE A 245 -3.14 -10.47 -12.52
C ILE A 245 -1.73 -11.01 -12.27
N TYR A 246 -0.68 -10.33 -12.75
CA TYR A 246 0.69 -10.86 -12.58
C TYR A 246 1.10 -10.88 -11.10
N ASN A 247 0.60 -9.96 -10.28
CA ASN A 247 0.88 -9.94 -8.84
C ASN A 247 0.24 -11.11 -8.10
N HIS A 248 -1.01 -11.46 -8.41
CA HIS A 248 -1.67 -12.59 -7.76
C HIS A 248 -1.07 -13.93 -8.19
N LEU A 249 -0.70 -14.08 -9.47
CA LEU A 249 0.01 -15.27 -9.95
C LEU A 249 1.37 -15.43 -9.25
N HIS A 250 2.13 -14.34 -9.14
CA HIS A 250 3.37 -14.30 -8.36
C HIS A 250 3.14 -14.71 -6.90
N TYR A 251 2.13 -14.11 -6.25
CA TYR A 251 1.78 -14.40 -4.86
C TYR A 251 1.47 -15.89 -4.65
N LEU A 252 0.63 -16.48 -5.50
CA LEU A 252 0.24 -17.89 -5.37
C LEU A 252 1.45 -18.81 -5.58
N GLY A 253 2.32 -18.51 -6.55
CA GLY A 253 3.57 -19.25 -6.76
C GLY A 253 4.52 -19.16 -5.56
N HIS A 254 4.65 -17.96 -4.96
CA HIS A 254 5.47 -17.76 -3.77
C HIS A 254 4.88 -18.47 -2.54
N LEU A 255 3.55 -18.45 -2.38
CA LEU A 255 2.89 -19.18 -1.29
C LEU A 255 3.11 -20.70 -1.43
N ALA A 256 2.98 -21.24 -2.64
CA ALA A 256 3.29 -22.65 -2.94
C ALA A 256 4.76 -23.00 -2.62
N HIS A 257 5.70 -22.09 -2.87
CA HIS A 257 7.10 -22.29 -2.48
C HIS A 257 7.25 -22.47 -0.96
N THR A 258 6.58 -21.64 -0.14
CA THR A 258 6.68 -21.70 1.33
C THR A 258 6.08 -22.96 1.94
N THR A 259 5.11 -23.57 1.26
CA THR A 259 4.58 -24.90 1.63
C THR A 259 5.34 -26.06 0.99
N THR A 260 6.48 -25.78 0.32
CA THR A 260 7.32 -26.78 -0.37
C THR A 260 6.65 -27.45 -1.59
N LEU A 261 5.59 -26.87 -2.15
CA LEU A 261 4.92 -27.37 -3.36
C LEU A 261 5.64 -26.89 -4.64
N LYS A 262 6.74 -27.56 -5.01
CA LYS A 262 7.64 -27.13 -6.09
C LYS A 262 7.00 -27.04 -7.48
N VAL A 263 6.10 -27.97 -7.82
CA VAL A 263 5.37 -27.91 -9.10
C VAL A 263 4.44 -26.69 -9.13
N GLY A 264 3.73 -26.42 -8.01
CA GLY A 264 2.90 -25.23 -7.89
C GLY A 264 3.69 -23.93 -7.98
N GLU A 265 4.85 -23.86 -7.32
CA GLU A 265 5.78 -22.74 -7.45
C GLU A 265 6.18 -22.49 -8.92
N ALA A 266 6.62 -23.53 -9.63
CA ALA A 266 7.07 -23.42 -11.02
C ALA A 266 5.94 -22.96 -11.96
N GLN A 267 4.73 -23.51 -11.78
CA GLN A 267 3.56 -23.13 -12.56
C GLN A 267 3.15 -21.68 -12.28
N GLY A 268 3.12 -21.24 -11.01
CA GLY A 268 2.85 -19.85 -10.67
C GLY A 268 3.84 -18.86 -11.31
N LYS A 269 5.15 -19.18 -11.29
CA LYS A 269 6.19 -18.38 -11.96
C LYS A 269 6.01 -18.33 -13.48
N LEU A 270 5.63 -19.45 -14.11
CA LEU A 270 5.36 -19.50 -15.55
C LEU A 270 4.17 -18.61 -15.93
N LEU A 271 3.07 -18.68 -15.19
CA LEU A 271 1.87 -17.87 -15.47
C LEU A 271 2.13 -16.38 -15.22
N GLU A 272 2.84 -16.05 -14.14
CA GLU A 272 3.31 -14.69 -13.87
C GLU A 272 4.14 -14.15 -15.05
N GLU A 273 5.07 -14.96 -15.56
CA GLU A 273 5.92 -14.64 -16.70
C GLU A 273 5.10 -14.39 -17.97
N GLN A 274 4.16 -15.28 -18.30
CA GLN A 274 3.25 -15.11 -19.44
C GLN A 274 2.44 -13.80 -19.34
N ALA A 275 1.89 -13.48 -18.16
CA ALA A 275 1.18 -12.23 -17.93
C ALA A 275 2.09 -11.00 -18.16
N LYS A 276 3.34 -11.06 -17.67
CA LYS A 276 4.35 -10.01 -17.90
C LYS A 276 4.75 -9.90 -19.37
N GLN A 277 4.77 -10.99 -20.13
CA GLN A 277 5.05 -10.96 -21.57
C GLN A 277 3.90 -10.34 -22.36
N ILE A 278 2.64 -10.62 -21.99
CA ILE A 278 1.46 -9.92 -22.53
C ILE A 278 1.59 -8.41 -22.30
N ASN A 279 1.92 -8.00 -21.08
CA ASN A 279 2.16 -6.60 -20.72
C ASN A 279 3.31 -5.98 -21.53
N GLY A 280 4.40 -6.71 -21.70
CA GLY A 280 5.55 -6.30 -22.52
C GLY A 280 5.18 -6.09 -23.98
N ARG A 281 4.39 -6.99 -24.57
CA ARG A 281 3.92 -6.86 -25.96
C ARG A 281 2.93 -5.71 -26.13
N LEU A 282 2.06 -5.48 -25.14
CA LEU A 282 1.04 -4.41 -25.18
C LEU A 282 1.65 -3.01 -24.98
N THR A 283 2.58 -2.88 -24.03
CA THR A 283 3.05 -1.57 -23.53
C THR A 283 4.54 -1.31 -23.73
N GLY A 284 5.32 -2.29 -24.17
CA GLY A 284 6.79 -2.21 -24.21
C GLY A 284 7.45 -2.38 -22.85
N SER A 285 6.68 -2.57 -21.77
CA SER A 285 7.20 -2.80 -20.43
C SER A 285 6.49 -3.96 -19.75
N ARG A 286 7.27 -4.91 -19.25
CA ARG A 286 6.76 -6.04 -18.46
C ARG A 286 6.06 -5.61 -17.16
N PHE A 287 6.40 -4.42 -16.67
CA PHE A 287 5.87 -3.81 -15.45
C PHE A 287 5.00 -2.58 -15.74
N LEU A 288 4.54 -2.41 -16.99
CA LEU A 288 3.62 -1.33 -17.40
C LEU A 288 4.18 0.09 -17.16
N ARG A 289 5.50 0.25 -17.13
CA ARG A 289 6.20 1.53 -16.90
C ARG A 289 6.24 2.40 -18.16
N GLY A 290 6.37 3.71 -17.95
CA GLY A 290 6.57 4.71 -18.99
C GLY A 290 5.31 5.04 -19.78
N LEU A 291 4.13 4.62 -19.33
CA LEU A 291 2.87 4.83 -20.04
C LEU A 291 2.00 5.92 -19.42
N LEU A 292 2.04 6.09 -18.10
CA LEU A 292 1.23 7.10 -17.41
C LEU A 292 1.85 8.50 -17.46
N GLN A 293 0.98 9.50 -17.41
CA GLN A 293 1.29 10.88 -17.12
C GLN A 293 0.06 11.58 -16.52
N PRO A 294 0.24 12.67 -15.75
CA PRO A 294 -0.88 13.53 -15.39
C PRO A 294 -1.66 13.97 -16.65
N GLY A 295 -2.98 13.86 -16.62
CA GLY A 295 -3.87 14.12 -17.76
C GLY A 295 -4.16 12.90 -18.65
N GLY A 296 -3.67 11.71 -18.30
CA GLY A 296 -4.03 10.46 -18.98
C GLY A 296 -2.86 9.49 -19.21
N LEU A 297 -2.62 9.13 -20.46
CA LEU A 297 -1.51 8.29 -20.90
C LEU A 297 -0.59 9.09 -21.84
N ARG A 298 0.69 8.73 -21.88
CA ARG A 298 1.71 9.33 -22.77
C ARG A 298 1.48 9.00 -24.24
N ARG A 299 0.89 7.84 -24.50
CA ARG A 299 0.57 7.33 -25.82
C ARG A 299 -0.60 6.36 -25.71
N ASP A 300 -1.33 6.20 -26.80
CA ASP A 300 -2.42 5.22 -26.87
C ASP A 300 -1.86 3.78 -26.95
N ILE A 301 -2.70 2.82 -26.60
CA ILE A 301 -2.45 1.39 -26.78
C ILE A 301 -3.53 0.80 -27.67
N ARG A 302 -3.11 0.03 -28.68
CA ARG A 302 -4.03 -0.67 -29.59
C ARG A 302 -4.39 -2.02 -28.98
N LEU A 303 -5.69 -2.26 -28.84
CA LEU A 303 -6.22 -3.52 -28.31
C LEU A 303 -6.60 -4.40 -29.49
N ASP A 304 -5.62 -5.15 -29.99
CA ASP A 304 -5.82 -6.05 -31.13
C ASP A 304 -6.37 -7.42 -30.68
N SER A 305 -6.88 -8.20 -31.63
CA SER A 305 -7.47 -9.53 -31.38
C SER A 305 -6.52 -10.54 -30.73
N TRP A 306 -5.21 -10.36 -30.83
CA TRP A 306 -4.25 -11.23 -30.14
C TRP A 306 -4.32 -11.09 -28.62
N LEU A 307 -4.66 -9.90 -28.10
CA LEU A 307 -4.71 -9.64 -26.65
C LEU A 307 -5.82 -10.46 -26.02
N VAL A 308 -7.01 -10.43 -26.61
CA VAL A 308 -8.17 -11.23 -26.18
C VAL A 308 -7.80 -12.70 -26.11
N LYS A 309 -7.23 -13.25 -27.20
CA LYS A 309 -6.80 -14.66 -27.25
C LYS A 309 -5.79 -15.01 -26.18
N ALA A 310 -4.80 -14.14 -25.94
CA ALA A 310 -3.76 -14.36 -24.94
C ALA A 310 -4.33 -14.32 -23.51
N LEU A 311 -5.23 -13.37 -23.21
CA LEU A 311 -5.88 -13.27 -21.91
C LEU A 311 -6.84 -14.43 -21.65
N THR A 312 -7.59 -14.88 -22.66
CA THR A 312 -8.45 -16.08 -22.54
C THR A 312 -7.63 -17.33 -22.24
N ALA A 313 -6.49 -17.53 -22.93
CA ALA A 313 -5.59 -18.64 -22.66
C ALA A 313 -5.02 -18.57 -21.23
N LEU A 314 -4.50 -17.40 -20.83
CA LEU A 314 -3.96 -17.18 -19.48
C LEU A 314 -5.02 -17.42 -18.41
N ARG A 315 -6.26 -16.95 -18.61
CA ARG A 315 -7.38 -17.18 -17.68
C ARG A 315 -7.66 -18.67 -17.51
N HIS A 316 -7.68 -19.42 -18.61
CA HIS A 316 -7.90 -20.86 -18.56
C HIS A 316 -6.79 -21.59 -17.78
N GLU A 317 -5.52 -21.29 -18.09
CA GLU A 317 -4.37 -21.88 -17.40
C GLU A 317 -4.32 -21.49 -15.91
N ALA A 318 -4.65 -20.24 -15.58
CA ALA A 318 -4.76 -19.75 -14.21
C ALA A 318 -5.86 -20.47 -13.43
N GLY A 319 -7.03 -20.70 -14.04
CA GLY A 319 -8.11 -21.46 -13.44
C GLY A 319 -7.72 -22.91 -13.10
N GLN A 320 -7.02 -23.59 -14.01
CA GLN A 320 -6.48 -24.93 -13.76
C GLN A 320 -5.46 -24.93 -12.62
N TYR A 321 -4.58 -23.92 -12.59
CA TYR A 321 -3.58 -23.75 -11.54
C TYR A 321 -4.22 -23.55 -10.16
N MET A 322 -5.20 -22.65 -10.04
CA MET A 322 -5.92 -22.42 -8.78
C MET A 322 -6.66 -23.69 -8.32
N ALA A 323 -7.31 -24.41 -9.24
CA ALA A 323 -7.99 -25.67 -8.92
C ALA A 323 -7.01 -26.76 -8.45
N MET A 324 -5.79 -26.81 -8.99
CA MET A 324 -4.75 -27.73 -8.51
C MET A 324 -4.31 -27.39 -7.08
N LEU A 325 -4.07 -26.10 -6.78
CA LEU A 325 -3.71 -25.65 -5.43
C LEU A 325 -4.79 -26.04 -4.41
N GLU A 326 -6.06 -25.74 -4.70
CA GLU A 326 -7.20 -26.04 -3.83
C GLU A 326 -7.54 -27.54 -3.71
N ARG A 327 -6.91 -28.41 -4.51
CA ARG A 327 -7.04 -29.88 -4.38
C ARG A 327 -5.84 -30.53 -3.71
N THR A 328 -4.78 -29.79 -3.44
CA THR A 328 -3.55 -30.32 -2.87
C THR A 328 -3.60 -30.26 -1.34
N SER A 329 -3.94 -31.38 -0.70
CA SER A 329 -4.12 -31.47 0.76
C SER A 329 -2.89 -31.02 1.55
N SER A 330 -1.69 -31.44 1.15
CA SER A 330 -0.43 -31.06 1.83
C SER A 330 -0.12 -29.56 1.76
N HIS A 331 -0.66 -28.85 0.77
CA HIS A 331 -0.57 -27.40 0.68
C HIS A 331 -1.59 -26.75 1.60
N LEU A 332 -2.85 -27.16 1.51
CA LEU A 332 -3.95 -26.60 2.30
C LEU A 332 -3.77 -26.80 3.80
N ASP A 333 -3.29 -27.96 4.23
CA ASP A 333 -3.04 -28.31 5.64
C ASP A 333 -2.10 -27.29 6.31
N ARG A 334 -1.12 -26.79 5.56
CA ARG A 334 -0.17 -25.77 6.07
C ARG A 334 -0.69 -24.34 6.00
N LEU A 335 -1.75 -24.06 5.22
CA LEU A 335 -2.31 -22.72 5.07
C LEU A 335 -3.48 -22.46 6.02
N MET A 336 -4.32 -23.47 6.23
CA MET A 336 -5.47 -23.34 7.13
C MET A 336 -4.95 -23.12 8.56
N THR A 337 -5.58 -22.21 9.29
CA THR A 337 -5.19 -21.80 10.66
C THR A 337 -3.88 -21.02 10.80
N THR A 338 -2.98 -21.06 9.81
CA THR A 338 -1.71 -20.34 9.83
C THR A 338 -1.89 -18.83 9.68
N GLY A 339 -1.22 -18.05 10.55
CA GLY A 339 -1.20 -16.59 10.46
C GLY A 339 -2.58 -15.96 10.59
N PHE A 340 -3.37 -16.47 11.54
CA PHE A 340 -4.70 -15.95 11.85
C PHE A 340 -4.65 -14.46 12.22
N LEU A 341 -5.60 -13.70 11.69
CA LEU A 341 -5.82 -12.30 12.02
C LEU A 341 -7.32 -12.05 12.19
N ASP A 342 -7.74 -11.65 13.38
CA ASP A 342 -9.14 -11.36 13.64
C ASP A 342 -9.58 -10.01 13.05
N ARG A 343 -10.89 -9.89 12.82
CA ARG A 343 -11.52 -8.69 12.21
C ARG A 343 -11.21 -7.40 12.96
N ARG A 344 -11.23 -7.43 14.30
CA ARG A 344 -11.06 -6.23 15.13
C ARG A 344 -9.62 -5.76 15.05
N THR A 345 -8.66 -6.65 15.25
CA THR A 345 -7.23 -6.32 15.10
C THR A 345 -6.93 -5.82 13.69
N ALA A 346 -7.46 -6.47 12.64
CA ALA A 346 -7.31 -5.99 11.27
C ALA A 346 -7.83 -4.56 11.08
N PHE A 347 -8.98 -4.22 11.66
CA PHE A 347 -9.56 -2.88 11.60
C PHE A 347 -8.72 -1.86 12.40
N ASP A 348 -8.50 -2.12 13.68
CA ASP A 348 -7.85 -1.22 14.64
C ASP A 348 -6.39 -0.93 14.22
N GLN A 349 -5.70 -1.95 13.70
CA GLN A 349 -4.27 -1.85 13.36
C GLN A 349 -4.00 -1.37 11.94
N GLY A 350 -5.02 -1.10 11.14
CA GLY A 350 -4.82 -0.47 9.83
C GLY A 350 -4.70 -1.42 8.64
N ALA A 351 -5.07 -2.70 8.76
CA ALA A 351 -4.97 -3.67 7.67
C ALA A 351 -5.69 -3.20 6.43
N THR A 352 -5.16 -3.60 5.26
CA THR A 352 -5.70 -3.19 3.98
C THR A 352 -5.62 -4.26 2.89
N GLY A 353 -6.54 -4.21 1.93
CA GLY A 353 -6.53 -5.02 0.72
C GLY A 353 -6.95 -6.47 0.97
N PRO A 354 -6.30 -7.44 0.33
CA PRO A 354 -6.64 -8.84 0.54
C PRO A 354 -6.53 -9.29 2.01
N VAL A 355 -5.69 -8.64 2.81
CA VAL A 355 -5.50 -8.97 4.24
C VAL A 355 -6.72 -8.59 5.07
N GLU A 356 -7.28 -7.39 4.87
CA GLU A 356 -8.47 -6.96 5.59
C GLU A 356 -9.72 -7.73 5.13
N ARG A 357 -9.83 -7.96 3.80
CA ARG A 357 -10.94 -8.73 3.21
C ARG A 357 -10.93 -10.19 3.62
N ALA A 358 -9.76 -10.78 3.88
CA ALA A 358 -9.66 -12.13 4.44
C ALA A 358 -10.15 -12.22 5.91
N SER A 359 -10.16 -11.09 6.60
CA SER A 359 -10.54 -10.96 8.01
C SER A 359 -11.97 -10.41 8.20
N GLY A 360 -12.78 -10.39 7.14
CA GLY A 360 -14.20 -10.00 7.19
C GLY A 360 -14.47 -8.50 7.03
N LEU A 361 -13.50 -7.71 6.56
CA LEU A 361 -13.68 -6.29 6.30
C LEU A 361 -13.98 -6.09 4.81
N ASP A 362 -15.26 -5.88 4.49
CA ASP A 362 -15.74 -5.64 3.13
C ASP A 362 -15.41 -4.21 2.67
N ARG A 363 -14.17 -4.01 2.22
CA ARG A 363 -13.67 -2.72 1.72
C ARG A 363 -12.78 -2.89 0.51
N ASP A 364 -13.01 -2.06 -0.50
CA ASP A 364 -12.17 -1.98 -1.70
C ASP A 364 -12.34 -0.61 -2.36
N LEU A 365 -11.25 0.13 -2.55
CA LEU A 365 -11.35 1.49 -3.10
C LEU A 365 -11.94 1.51 -4.52
N ARG A 366 -11.84 0.45 -5.31
CA ARG A 366 -12.43 0.41 -6.66
C ARG A 366 -13.95 0.51 -6.61
N ARG A 367 -14.58 -0.05 -5.58
CA ARG A 367 -16.03 -0.01 -5.38
C ARG A 367 -16.43 1.16 -4.49
N ASP A 368 -15.74 1.35 -3.37
CA ASP A 368 -16.16 2.25 -2.30
C ASP A 368 -15.75 3.70 -2.56
N HIS A 369 -14.63 3.92 -3.26
CA HIS A 369 -14.10 5.24 -3.62
C HIS A 369 -13.62 5.21 -5.08
N PRO A 370 -14.54 4.94 -6.04
CA PRO A 370 -14.17 4.60 -7.39
C PRO A 370 -13.34 5.69 -8.05
N TYR A 371 -12.31 5.26 -8.76
CA TYR A 371 -11.35 6.11 -9.44
C TYR A 371 -11.12 5.57 -10.86
N ALA A 372 -10.38 6.30 -11.69
CA ALA A 372 -10.26 5.98 -13.12
C ALA A 372 -11.63 5.71 -13.77
N ALA A 373 -11.90 4.49 -14.25
CA ALA A 373 -13.19 4.08 -14.82
C ALA A 373 -13.99 3.12 -13.93
N TYR A 374 -13.55 2.82 -12.69
CA TYR A 374 -14.20 1.81 -11.86
C TYR A 374 -15.66 2.13 -11.48
N SER A 375 -16.06 3.41 -11.49
CA SER A 375 -17.46 3.83 -11.29
C SER A 375 -18.41 3.33 -12.39
N HIS A 376 -17.88 2.91 -13.54
CA HIS A 376 -18.63 2.39 -14.68
C HIS A 376 -18.47 0.88 -14.87
N LEU A 377 -17.78 0.21 -13.95
CA LEU A 377 -17.51 -1.23 -14.01
C LEU A 377 -18.20 -1.95 -12.85
N SER A 378 -18.63 -3.19 -13.09
CA SER A 378 -19.15 -4.04 -12.02
C SER A 378 -17.99 -4.73 -11.30
N VAL A 379 -17.58 -4.18 -10.16
CA VAL A 379 -16.47 -4.70 -9.36
C VAL A 379 -16.98 -5.73 -8.35
N ALA A 380 -16.66 -7.01 -8.58
CA ALA A 380 -16.86 -8.07 -7.60
C ALA A 380 -15.77 -8.01 -6.52
N VAL A 381 -16.16 -7.81 -5.26
CA VAL A 381 -15.25 -7.71 -4.11
C VAL A 381 -15.40 -8.97 -3.24
N PRO A 382 -14.44 -9.91 -3.26
CA PRO A 382 -14.51 -11.11 -2.42
C PRO A 382 -14.21 -10.77 -0.97
N VAL A 383 -14.89 -11.46 -0.03
CA VAL A 383 -14.68 -11.32 1.42
C VAL A 383 -14.70 -12.70 2.05
N GLN A 384 -13.80 -12.93 3.00
CA GLN A 384 -13.70 -14.15 3.81
C GLN A 384 -13.65 -13.74 5.29
N SER A 385 -13.93 -14.66 6.20
CA SER A 385 -13.97 -14.37 7.64
C SER A 385 -12.96 -15.14 8.48
N LYS A 386 -12.26 -16.12 7.90
CA LYS A 386 -11.33 -16.98 8.65
C LYS A 386 -10.03 -16.29 9.04
N GLY A 387 -9.59 -15.28 8.30
CA GLY A 387 -8.40 -14.49 8.65
C GLY A 387 -7.06 -15.22 8.57
N ASP A 388 -7.02 -16.47 8.10
CA ASP A 388 -5.80 -17.28 7.97
C ASP A 388 -5.15 -17.13 6.57
N ALA A 389 -4.00 -17.79 6.37
CA ALA A 389 -3.27 -17.76 5.11
C ALA A 389 -4.10 -18.33 3.96
N HIS A 390 -4.94 -19.35 4.20
CA HIS A 390 -5.85 -19.91 3.20
C HIS A 390 -6.90 -18.88 2.77
N ALA A 391 -7.56 -18.19 3.70
CA ALA A 391 -8.51 -17.11 3.39
C ALA A 391 -7.86 -16.02 2.53
N ARG A 392 -6.63 -15.61 2.87
CA ARG A 392 -5.87 -14.62 2.07
C ARG A 392 -5.53 -15.12 0.65
N ALA A 393 -5.32 -16.42 0.48
CA ALA A 393 -5.13 -17.03 -0.84
C ALA A 393 -6.44 -17.06 -1.63
N GLN A 394 -7.56 -17.47 -1.01
CA GLN A 394 -8.88 -17.50 -1.64
C GLN A 394 -9.34 -16.12 -2.12
N ILE A 395 -9.10 -15.07 -1.34
CA ILE A 395 -9.37 -13.68 -1.75
C ILE A 395 -8.63 -13.36 -3.05
N ARG A 396 -7.33 -13.68 -3.14
CA ARG A 396 -6.52 -13.37 -4.32
C ARG A 396 -6.87 -14.23 -5.53
N MET A 397 -7.28 -15.48 -5.33
CA MET A 397 -7.83 -16.33 -6.39
C MET A 397 -9.13 -15.73 -6.95
N ALA A 398 -10.03 -15.27 -6.08
CA ALA A 398 -11.27 -14.62 -6.49
C ALA A 398 -11.02 -13.25 -7.16
N GLU A 399 -10.06 -12.46 -6.66
CA GLU A 399 -9.65 -11.20 -7.30
C GLU A 399 -9.04 -11.43 -8.69
N LEU A 400 -8.32 -12.54 -8.89
CA LEU A 400 -7.77 -12.89 -10.20
C LEU A 400 -8.88 -13.12 -11.24
N GLU A 401 -9.94 -13.87 -10.88
CA GLU A 401 -11.11 -14.05 -11.73
C GLU A 401 -11.89 -12.74 -11.94
N ALA A 402 -12.03 -11.93 -10.89
CA ALA A 402 -12.67 -10.61 -10.99
C ALA A 402 -11.90 -9.67 -11.93
N SER A 403 -10.55 -9.69 -11.91
CA SER A 403 -9.73 -8.93 -12.84
C SER A 403 -9.97 -9.33 -14.29
N PHE A 404 -10.04 -10.63 -14.60
CA PHE A 404 -10.36 -11.07 -15.96
C PHE A 404 -11.76 -10.61 -16.40
N ALA A 405 -12.76 -10.74 -15.52
CA ALA A 405 -14.12 -10.28 -15.82
C ALA A 405 -14.21 -8.75 -16.00
N LEU A 406 -13.43 -7.97 -15.26
CA LEU A 406 -13.33 -6.52 -15.44
C LEU A 406 -12.65 -6.17 -16.77
N ILE A 407 -11.61 -6.91 -17.16
CA ILE A 407 -10.97 -6.72 -18.46
C ILE A 407 -11.94 -7.02 -19.60
N ASP A 408 -12.74 -8.07 -19.50
CA ASP A 408 -13.78 -8.38 -20.49
C ASP A 408 -14.77 -7.20 -20.66
N GLN A 409 -15.26 -6.63 -19.54
CA GLN A 409 -16.11 -5.42 -19.56
C GLN A 409 -15.40 -4.22 -20.22
N ILE A 410 -14.14 -3.99 -19.87
CA ILE A 410 -13.36 -2.88 -20.43
C ILE A 410 -13.17 -3.03 -21.94
N LEU A 411 -12.87 -4.24 -22.42
CA LEU A 411 -12.68 -4.52 -23.84
C LEU A 411 -13.98 -4.33 -24.65
N GLU A 412 -15.13 -4.65 -24.05
CA GLU A 412 -16.44 -4.47 -24.67
C GLU A 412 -16.85 -2.99 -24.78
N PHE A 413 -16.58 -2.20 -23.73
CA PHE A 413 -17.08 -0.82 -23.61
C PHE A 413 -15.99 0.26 -23.75
N LEU A 414 -14.83 -0.07 -24.31
CA LEU A 414 -13.74 0.89 -24.49
C LEU A 414 -14.16 2.05 -25.40
N PRO A 415 -14.22 3.29 -24.92
CA PRO A 415 -14.55 4.41 -25.79
C PRO A 415 -13.38 4.78 -26.72
N ASP A 416 -13.72 5.30 -27.90
CA ASP A 416 -12.77 5.98 -28.76
C ASP A 416 -12.40 7.37 -28.21
N GLY A 417 -11.33 7.96 -28.73
CA GLY A 417 -10.94 9.34 -28.44
C GLY A 417 -9.45 9.51 -28.08
N THR A 418 -9.09 10.70 -27.61
CA THR A 418 -7.74 10.97 -27.12
C THR A 418 -7.49 10.27 -25.79
N VAL A 419 -6.22 9.94 -25.53
CA VAL A 419 -5.77 9.39 -24.24
C VAL A 419 -4.97 10.38 -23.40
N CYS A 420 -4.76 11.59 -23.92
CA CYS A 420 -3.92 12.60 -23.32
C CYS A 420 -4.64 13.96 -23.31
N LEU A 421 -4.51 14.65 -22.19
CA LEU A 421 -4.89 16.04 -22.01
C LEU A 421 -3.77 16.77 -21.26
N SER A 422 -3.58 18.07 -21.56
CA SER A 422 -2.58 18.87 -20.84
C SER A 422 -3.03 19.10 -19.41
N CYS A 423 -2.21 18.69 -18.45
CA CYS A 423 -2.49 18.80 -17.02
C CYS A 423 -1.34 19.55 -16.33
N GLN A 424 -1.57 20.81 -15.99
CA GLN A 424 -0.60 21.64 -15.26
C GLN A 424 -1.19 22.09 -13.92
N PRO A 425 -0.62 21.66 -12.79
CA PRO A 425 -1.01 22.13 -11.47
C PRO A 425 -0.76 23.64 -11.32
N LEU A 426 -1.63 24.31 -10.59
CA LEU A 426 -1.40 25.69 -10.16
C LEU A 426 -0.29 25.74 -9.10
N PRO A 427 0.47 26.84 -8.99
CA PRO A 427 1.33 27.08 -7.83
C PRO A 427 0.55 26.94 -6.53
N GLU A 428 1.21 26.42 -5.49
CA GLU A 428 0.62 26.21 -4.16
C GLU A 428 -0.60 25.26 -4.11
N ALA A 429 -0.91 24.57 -5.21
CA ALA A 429 -1.97 23.57 -5.22
C ALA A 429 -1.60 22.32 -4.41
N GLU A 430 -2.63 21.65 -3.89
CA GLU A 430 -2.50 20.34 -3.24
C GLU A 430 -3.49 19.35 -3.84
N GLY A 431 -3.15 18.06 -3.81
CA GLY A 431 -4.04 17.04 -4.32
C GLY A 431 -3.85 15.67 -3.69
N LEU A 432 -4.94 14.90 -3.64
CA LEU A 432 -4.98 13.56 -3.09
C LEU A 432 -5.29 12.58 -4.23
N GLY A 433 -4.56 11.48 -4.30
CA GLY A 433 -4.81 10.39 -5.23
C GLY A 433 -4.75 9.06 -4.49
N TRP A 434 -5.59 8.11 -4.92
CA TRP A 434 -5.69 6.80 -4.28
C TRP A 434 -5.91 5.69 -5.30
N VAL A 435 -5.46 4.49 -4.96
CA VAL A 435 -5.59 3.28 -5.79
C VAL A 435 -5.75 2.06 -4.86
N GLU A 436 -6.63 1.12 -5.21
CA GLU A 436 -6.57 -0.23 -4.65
C GLU A 436 -5.51 -1.02 -5.43
N GLY A 437 -4.30 -1.15 -4.90
CA GLY A 437 -3.29 -2.01 -5.52
C GLY A 437 -3.59 -3.50 -5.28
N PRO A 438 -2.85 -4.43 -5.90
CA PRO A 438 -2.98 -5.88 -5.66
C PRO A 438 -2.67 -6.31 -4.22
N ARG A 439 -2.03 -5.44 -3.44
CA ARG A 439 -1.63 -5.68 -2.05
C ARG A 439 -2.42 -4.81 -1.05
N GLY A 440 -3.34 -3.98 -1.54
CA GLY A 440 -4.21 -3.10 -0.75
C GLY A 440 -4.11 -1.63 -1.10
N THR A 441 -4.59 -0.77 -0.19
CA THR A 441 -4.78 0.66 -0.46
C THR A 441 -3.48 1.45 -0.56
N LEU A 442 -3.41 2.30 -1.58
CA LEU A 442 -2.35 3.27 -1.84
C LEU A 442 -2.93 4.68 -1.76
N PHE A 443 -2.24 5.58 -1.08
CA PHE A 443 -2.58 7.01 -1.07
C PHE A 443 -1.34 7.86 -1.35
N TYR A 444 -1.54 8.91 -2.13
CA TYR A 444 -0.57 9.95 -2.43
C TYR A 444 -1.18 11.30 -2.12
N THR A 445 -0.47 12.12 -1.35
CA THR A 445 -0.76 13.56 -1.31
C THR A 445 0.40 14.32 -1.90
N VAL A 446 0.11 15.22 -2.83
CA VAL A 446 1.09 16.12 -3.44
C VAL A 446 0.81 17.55 -3.02
N HIS A 447 1.88 18.30 -2.79
CA HIS A 447 1.87 19.74 -2.54
C HIS A 447 2.81 20.39 -3.53
N PHE A 448 2.37 21.49 -4.11
CA PHE A 448 3.19 22.34 -4.95
C PHE A 448 3.65 23.57 -4.16
N GLY A 449 4.85 24.08 -4.46
CA GLY A 449 5.33 25.36 -3.95
C GLY A 449 4.89 26.53 -4.84
N ALA A 450 5.23 27.75 -4.42
CA ALA A 450 5.02 28.96 -5.21
C ALA A 450 5.77 28.94 -6.56
N ASP A 451 6.84 28.14 -6.68
CA ASP A 451 7.60 27.93 -7.91
C ASP A 451 6.97 26.89 -8.87
N GLY A 452 5.80 26.35 -8.53
CA GLY A 452 5.10 25.33 -9.30
C GLY A 452 5.78 23.95 -9.30
N ARG A 453 6.78 23.74 -8.43
CA ARG A 453 7.43 22.44 -8.24
C ARG A 453 6.83 21.71 -7.05
N LEU A 454 7.05 20.40 -7.00
CA LEU A 454 6.63 19.59 -5.84
C LEU A 454 7.39 20.06 -4.59
N SER A 455 6.67 20.52 -3.58
CA SER A 455 7.21 20.93 -2.27
C SER A 455 7.16 19.81 -1.25
N ARG A 456 6.15 18.93 -1.33
CA ARG A 456 5.99 17.75 -0.46
C ARG A 456 5.19 16.67 -1.18
N VAL A 457 5.61 15.41 -1.04
CA VAL A 457 4.82 14.25 -1.45
C VAL A 457 4.75 13.26 -0.30
N LYS A 458 3.55 12.97 0.19
CA LYS A 458 3.34 11.90 1.17
C LYS A 458 2.90 10.63 0.45
N ILE A 459 3.49 9.49 0.82
CA ILE A 459 3.17 8.18 0.25
C ILE A 459 2.72 7.23 1.36
N LYS A 460 1.49 6.74 1.24
CA LYS A 460 1.03 5.57 1.98
C LYS A 460 1.03 4.36 1.05
N SER A 461 1.89 3.39 1.33
CA SER A 461 1.87 2.09 0.66
C SER A 461 1.03 1.07 1.43
N PRO A 462 0.56 0.00 0.77
CA PRO A 462 -0.16 -1.09 1.44
C PRO A 462 0.75 -1.81 2.44
N SER A 463 2.05 -1.92 2.11
CA SER A 463 3.04 -2.54 2.99
C SER A 463 3.23 -1.77 4.28
N PHE A 464 3.20 -0.43 4.26
CA PHE A 464 3.30 0.36 5.49
C PHE A 464 2.17 0.03 6.46
N SER A 465 0.95 -0.15 5.94
CA SER A 465 -0.19 -0.61 6.74
C SER A 465 -0.07 -2.07 7.17
N ASN A 466 0.24 -2.97 6.26
CA ASN A 466 0.18 -4.40 6.54
C ASN A 466 1.40 -4.92 7.34
N TRP A 467 2.58 -4.31 7.25
CA TRP A 467 3.70 -4.61 8.16
C TRP A 467 3.39 -4.23 9.60
N ARG A 468 2.62 -3.17 9.83
CA ARG A 468 2.17 -2.78 11.17
C ARG A 468 1.25 -3.83 11.79
N VAL A 469 0.44 -4.48 10.97
CA VAL A 469 -0.53 -5.51 11.38
C VAL A 469 0.12 -6.88 11.53
N PHE A 470 1.15 -7.15 10.73
CA PHE A 470 1.77 -8.47 10.64
C PHE A 470 2.19 -9.09 11.99
N PRO A 471 2.81 -8.36 12.95
CA PRO A 471 3.17 -8.92 14.26
C PRO A 471 2.02 -9.59 15.01
N PHE A 472 0.80 -9.10 14.86
CA PHE A 472 -0.37 -9.66 15.54
C PHE A 472 -0.77 -11.04 15.02
N SER A 473 -0.34 -11.41 13.81
CA SER A 473 -0.54 -12.77 13.26
C SER A 473 0.61 -13.72 13.57
N VAL A 474 1.76 -13.19 14.01
CA VAL A 474 2.97 -13.97 14.33
C VAL A 474 3.04 -14.28 15.83
N HIS A 475 2.49 -13.39 16.66
CA HIS A 475 2.39 -13.63 18.10
C HIS A 475 1.63 -14.93 18.37
N ASP A 476 2.21 -15.77 19.23
CA ASP A 476 1.65 -17.05 19.62
C ASP A 476 1.49 -18.08 18.49
N SER A 477 2.39 -18.02 17.50
CA SER A 477 2.42 -18.96 16.36
C SER A 477 3.65 -19.87 16.37
N ASN A 478 3.64 -20.89 15.51
CA ASN A 478 4.79 -21.79 15.33
C ASN A 478 5.85 -21.15 14.41
N MET A 479 7.11 -21.22 14.83
CA MET A 479 8.28 -20.75 14.07
C MET A 479 8.36 -21.36 12.66
N MET A 480 7.98 -22.62 12.50
CA MET A 480 8.02 -23.34 11.22
C MET A 480 7.00 -22.81 10.20
N ASP A 481 5.97 -22.11 10.67
CA ASP A 481 4.91 -21.54 9.84
C ASP A 481 5.14 -20.04 9.56
N TYR A 482 6.16 -19.43 10.17
CA TYR A 482 6.50 -18.03 9.97
C TYR A 482 6.64 -17.66 8.48
N ALA A 483 7.36 -18.48 7.71
CA ALA A 483 7.58 -18.23 6.28
C ALA A 483 6.27 -18.24 5.48
N ILE A 484 5.34 -19.14 5.82
CA ILE A 484 4.00 -19.19 5.21
C ILE A 484 3.23 -17.93 5.58
N ASN A 485 3.28 -17.55 6.86
CA ASN A 485 2.59 -16.36 7.33
C ASN A 485 3.09 -15.11 6.59
N GLU A 486 4.42 -14.86 6.54
CA GLU A 486 5.02 -13.74 5.82
C GLU A 486 4.60 -13.71 4.33
N ALA A 487 4.72 -14.85 3.64
CA ALA A 487 4.32 -14.97 2.24
C ALA A 487 2.82 -14.67 2.03
N SER A 488 1.97 -15.15 2.94
CA SER A 488 0.52 -15.01 2.84
C SER A 488 0.02 -13.57 2.92
N PHE A 489 0.76 -12.66 3.58
CA PHE A 489 0.43 -11.23 3.61
C PHE A 489 0.79 -10.54 2.28
N GLY A 490 1.82 -11.04 1.60
CA GLY A 490 2.34 -10.40 0.39
C GLY A 490 2.89 -9.01 0.69
N LEU A 491 3.83 -8.92 1.62
CA LEU A 491 4.48 -7.67 2.02
C LEU A 491 5.63 -7.29 1.07
N THR A 492 6.00 -6.02 1.06
CA THR A 492 7.26 -5.55 0.46
C THR A 492 7.95 -4.59 1.41
N VAL A 493 9.25 -4.76 1.62
CA VAL A 493 10.02 -3.90 2.52
C VAL A 493 10.25 -2.55 1.85
N ALA A 494 10.63 -2.50 0.57
CA ALA A 494 10.75 -1.25 -0.19
C ALA A 494 9.45 -0.44 -0.25
N GLY A 495 8.29 -1.11 -0.22
CA GLY A 495 7.01 -0.42 -0.11
C GLY A 495 6.84 0.23 1.25
N CYS A 496 7.29 -0.39 2.34
CA CYS A 496 7.22 0.15 3.71
C CYS A 496 8.26 1.25 3.95
N ASP A 497 9.47 1.04 3.45
CA ASP A 497 10.66 1.88 3.65
C ASP A 497 10.75 3.05 2.65
N ARG A 498 9.73 3.21 1.79
CA ARG A 498 9.63 4.26 0.76
C ARG A 498 10.28 5.59 1.16
#